data_AF-A0A0A9ECZ5-F1
#
_entry.id   AF-A0A0A9ECZ5-F1
#
_cell.length_a   1.000
_cell.length_b   1.000
_cell.length_c   1.000
_cell.angle_alpha   90.00
_cell.angle_beta   90.00
_cell.angle_gamma   90.00
#
_symmetry.space_group_name_H-M   'P 1'
#
loop_
_entity.id
_entity.type
_entity.pdbx_description
1 polymer ?
#
loop_
_entity_poly.entity_id
_entity_poly.type
_entity_poly.pdbx_seq_one_letter_code
_entity_poly.pdbx_strand_id
1 'polypeptide(L)'
;MLYWPMPNTLYVEGYALDRFAEGSWALQPVHQNKVGLVLDSGIEQDLRLRHLQVADAARASLGLPIVEYIVTNAPLEIKTWFDPKCGKSTGSVGNSDSLLRAVDTLVNHSDVNAVAVVACFPDDDPEDSDYSDCYREGKGVDLLAGVEAIISRLIVKEFKIPAAHAPAVLPPPLSPLVCPRSAVEEIGYTFLPCVLAGLSNAPQYVTRQGILDNGCIVATDVDSVILPKDSCGGDGTLAFARTVRRHKPLIITVQENETVLDDTPDKFVIEALNVRNYWEAIGVIAAHKAGANPNALRRQGIDHCTCGEAWI
;
A
#
# COMPACT_ATOMS: atom_id res chain seq x y z
N MET A 1 -7.93 -7.21 5.66
CA MET A 1 -7.92 -6.13 6.67
C MET A 1 -9.33 -5.74 7.08
N LEU A 2 -9.55 -5.36 8.34
CA LEU A 2 -10.83 -4.83 8.78
C LEU A 2 -10.88 -3.40 8.26
N TYR A 3 -11.92 -3.06 7.51
CA TYR A 3 -12.13 -1.69 7.09
C TYR A 3 -12.62 -0.87 8.28
N TRP A 4 -11.88 0.19 8.62
CA TRP A 4 -12.28 1.20 9.59
C TRP A 4 -12.32 2.57 8.89
N PRO A 5 -13.49 3.18 8.70
CA PRO A 5 -13.60 4.45 7.99
C PRO A 5 -12.92 5.57 8.78
N MET A 6 -11.91 6.21 8.18
CA MET A 6 -11.24 7.39 8.73
C MET A 6 -11.37 8.56 7.75
N PRO A 7 -11.92 9.71 8.19
CA PRO A 7 -12.16 10.85 7.29
C PRO A 7 -10.87 11.55 6.82
N ASN A 8 -9.74 11.27 7.46
CA ASN A 8 -8.44 11.87 7.21
C ASN A 8 -7.40 10.85 6.72
N THR A 9 -7.84 9.81 6.02
CA THR A 9 -6.96 8.78 5.44
C THR A 9 -7.29 8.62 3.97
N LEU A 10 -6.25 8.59 3.14
CA LEU A 10 -6.35 8.35 1.71
C LEU A 10 -5.79 6.96 1.40
N TYR A 11 -6.52 6.20 0.59
CA TYR A 11 -6.11 4.87 0.14
C TYR A 11 -5.36 4.99 -1.20
N VAL A 12 -4.03 4.79 -1.18
CA VAL A 12 -3.15 5.07 -2.32
C VAL A 12 -2.29 3.84 -2.61
N GLU A 13 -2.18 3.48 -3.89
CA GLU A 13 -1.33 2.39 -4.36
C GLU A 13 0.17 2.78 -4.31
N GLY A 14 1.06 1.79 -4.14
CA GLY A 14 2.49 2.02 -3.90
C GLY A 14 3.21 2.80 -5.01
N TYR A 15 3.03 2.45 -6.28
CA TYR A 15 3.61 3.19 -7.39
C TYR A 15 3.05 4.62 -7.48
N ALA A 16 1.76 4.83 -7.26
CA ALA A 16 1.20 6.19 -7.16
C ALA A 16 1.83 6.99 -6.01
N LEU A 17 2.08 6.35 -4.86
CA LEU A 17 2.74 6.97 -3.71
C LEU A 17 4.18 7.37 -4.04
N ASP A 18 4.92 6.55 -4.79
CA ASP A 18 6.27 6.89 -5.28
C ASP A 18 6.23 8.12 -6.20
N ARG A 19 5.31 8.14 -7.18
CA ARG A 19 5.14 9.28 -8.09
C ARG A 19 4.69 10.54 -7.37
N PHE A 20 3.87 10.40 -6.34
CA PHE A 20 3.48 11.48 -5.45
C PHE A 20 4.72 12.03 -4.73
N ALA A 21 5.50 11.19 -4.05
CA ALA A 21 6.70 11.59 -3.30
C ALA A 21 7.71 12.35 -4.18
N GLU A 22 7.95 11.87 -5.40
CA GLU A 22 8.77 12.55 -6.42
C GLU A 22 8.25 13.95 -6.80
N GLY A 23 6.97 14.23 -6.54
CA GLY A 23 6.27 15.45 -6.96
C GLY A 23 5.86 15.42 -8.43
N SER A 24 5.80 14.21 -9.01
CA SER A 24 5.32 13.98 -10.36
C SER A 24 3.79 14.02 -10.41
N TRP A 25 3.14 13.48 -9.38
CA TRP A 25 1.68 13.39 -9.23
C TRP A 25 1.20 14.13 -7.97
N ALA A 26 -0.05 14.57 -8.00
CA ALA A 26 -0.80 15.05 -6.84
C ALA A 26 -1.98 14.12 -6.58
N LEU A 27 -2.47 14.09 -5.36
CA LEU A 27 -3.62 13.30 -4.94
C LEU A 27 -4.84 14.22 -4.86
N GLN A 28 -5.88 13.94 -5.63
CA GLN A 28 -7.15 14.66 -5.59
C GLN A 28 -8.18 13.84 -4.80
N PRO A 29 -8.50 14.21 -3.55
CA PRO A 29 -9.57 13.55 -2.81
C PRO A 29 -10.89 13.62 -3.57
N VAL A 30 -11.67 12.55 -3.48
CA VAL A 30 -12.97 12.43 -4.12
C VAL A 30 -14.04 12.08 -3.10
N HIS A 31 -15.28 12.45 -3.39
CA HIS A 31 -16.40 12.02 -2.57
C HIS A 31 -16.69 10.52 -2.76
N GLN A 32 -16.61 10.05 -4.00
CA GLN A 32 -16.92 8.68 -4.39
C GLN A 32 -16.38 8.38 -5.79
N ASN A 33 -15.78 7.20 -5.98
CA ASN A 33 -15.33 6.66 -7.26
C ASN A 33 -16.43 5.80 -7.93
N LYS A 34 -16.25 5.43 -9.20
CA LYS A 34 -16.96 4.34 -9.87
C LYS A 34 -16.00 3.16 -9.95
N VAL A 35 -16.27 2.11 -9.17
CA VAL A 35 -15.35 0.98 -9.02
C VAL A 35 -15.70 -0.11 -10.01
N GLY A 36 -14.75 -0.51 -10.86
CA GLY A 36 -14.84 -1.69 -11.71
C GLY A 36 -14.13 -2.88 -11.10
N LEU A 37 -14.63 -4.10 -11.35
CA LEU A 37 -14.08 -5.34 -10.83
C LEU A 37 -13.55 -6.23 -11.96
N VAL A 38 -12.25 -6.52 -11.97
CA VAL A 38 -11.67 -7.53 -12.86
C VAL A 38 -11.55 -8.84 -12.10
N LEU A 39 -12.08 -9.91 -12.68
CA LEU A 39 -11.92 -11.28 -12.18
C LEU A 39 -11.03 -12.07 -13.14
N ASP A 40 -9.96 -12.66 -12.64
CA ASP A 40 -9.15 -13.59 -13.41
C ASP A 40 -9.99 -14.80 -13.85
N SER A 41 -9.93 -15.13 -15.14
CA SER A 41 -10.57 -16.34 -15.70
C SER A 41 -10.03 -17.65 -15.15
N GLY A 42 -8.84 -17.64 -14.52
CA GLY A 42 -8.27 -18.78 -13.81
C GLY A 42 -8.97 -19.10 -12.47
N ILE A 43 -9.83 -18.22 -11.96
CA ILE A 43 -10.51 -18.44 -10.68
C ILE A 43 -11.58 -19.52 -10.85
N GLU A 44 -11.52 -20.53 -9.97
CA GLU A 44 -12.51 -21.59 -9.88
C GLU A 44 -13.95 -21.07 -9.67
N GLN A 45 -14.93 -21.78 -10.21
CA GLN A 45 -16.31 -21.28 -10.32
C GLN A 45 -16.92 -20.87 -8.96
N ASP A 46 -16.74 -21.69 -7.93
CA ASP A 46 -17.27 -21.43 -6.59
C ASP A 46 -16.55 -20.25 -5.92
N LEU A 47 -15.23 -20.17 -6.08
CA LEU A 47 -14.44 -19.07 -5.53
C LEU A 47 -14.80 -17.74 -6.23
N ARG A 48 -15.01 -17.77 -7.54
CA ARG A 48 -15.50 -16.62 -8.31
C ARG A 48 -16.87 -16.17 -7.81
N LEU A 49 -17.78 -17.11 -7.56
CA LEU A 49 -19.10 -16.79 -7.00
C LEU A 49 -18.99 -16.11 -5.63
N ARG A 50 -18.07 -16.53 -4.76
CA ARG A 50 -17.83 -15.87 -3.46
C ARG A 50 -17.39 -14.43 -3.63
N HIS A 51 -16.51 -14.12 -4.58
CA HIS A 51 -16.07 -12.75 -4.85
C HIS A 51 -17.22 -11.88 -5.38
N LEU A 52 -18.07 -12.42 -6.27
CA LEU A 52 -19.27 -11.73 -6.73
C LEU A 52 -20.26 -11.45 -5.58
N GLN A 53 -20.47 -12.42 -4.70
CA GLN A 53 -21.30 -12.24 -3.50
C GLN A 53 -20.76 -11.14 -2.58
N VAL A 54 -19.43 -10.99 -2.48
CA VAL A 54 -18.82 -9.88 -1.72
C VAL A 54 -19.07 -8.54 -2.40
N ALA A 55 -18.96 -8.46 -3.73
CA ALA A 55 -19.31 -7.25 -4.46
C ALA A 55 -20.78 -6.87 -4.24
N ASP A 56 -21.70 -7.83 -4.35
CA ASP A 56 -23.13 -7.62 -4.08
C ASP A 56 -23.39 -7.18 -2.64
N ALA A 57 -22.73 -7.83 -1.66
CA ALA A 57 -22.84 -7.47 -0.25
C ALA A 57 -22.32 -6.05 0.02
N ALA A 58 -21.19 -5.68 -0.58
CA ALA A 58 -20.62 -4.33 -0.47
C ALA A 58 -21.55 -3.26 -1.07
N ARG A 59 -22.17 -3.54 -2.23
CA ARG A 59 -23.19 -2.67 -2.82
C ARG A 59 -24.41 -2.52 -1.89
N ALA A 60 -24.92 -3.63 -1.37
CA ALA A 60 -26.17 -3.66 -0.61
C ALA A 60 -26.05 -3.11 0.82
N SER A 61 -24.94 -3.39 1.51
CA SER A 61 -24.78 -3.07 2.93
C SER A 61 -23.98 -1.80 3.20
N LEU A 62 -23.00 -1.48 2.34
CA LEU A 62 -22.14 -0.31 2.47
C LEU A 62 -22.49 0.79 1.45
N GLY A 63 -23.37 0.50 0.48
CA GLY A 63 -23.72 1.45 -0.57
C GLY A 63 -22.58 1.74 -1.55
N LEU A 64 -21.63 0.81 -1.71
CA LEU A 64 -20.45 1.06 -2.53
C LEU A 64 -20.78 1.07 -4.03
N PRO A 65 -20.15 1.97 -4.80
CA PRO A 65 -20.41 2.24 -6.22
C PRO A 65 -19.67 1.25 -7.14
N ILE A 66 -19.80 -0.05 -6.89
CA ILE A 66 -19.26 -1.07 -7.80
C ILE A 66 -20.17 -1.10 -9.03
N VAL A 67 -19.70 -0.69 -10.20
CA VAL A 67 -20.57 -0.46 -11.38
C VAL A 67 -20.66 -1.68 -12.29
N GLU A 68 -19.54 -2.34 -12.55
CA GLU A 68 -19.45 -3.44 -13.51
C GLU A 68 -18.30 -4.39 -13.14
N TYR A 69 -18.43 -5.66 -13.51
CA TYR A 69 -17.33 -6.61 -13.46
C TYR A 69 -17.04 -7.19 -14.85
N ILE A 70 -15.78 -7.53 -15.09
CA ILE A 70 -15.32 -8.21 -16.31
C ILE A 70 -14.46 -9.41 -15.93
N VAL A 71 -14.47 -10.44 -16.76
CA VAL A 71 -13.57 -11.59 -16.63
C VAL A 71 -12.45 -11.45 -17.66
N THR A 72 -11.21 -11.69 -17.26
CA THR A 72 -10.07 -11.68 -18.18
C THR A 72 -10.26 -12.70 -19.31
N ASN A 73 -9.69 -12.46 -20.49
CA ASN A 73 -9.88 -13.37 -21.64
C ASN A 73 -8.89 -14.55 -21.68
N ALA A 74 -7.93 -14.56 -20.76
CA ALA A 74 -6.99 -15.64 -20.48
C ALA A 74 -6.60 -15.60 -18.99
N PRO A 75 -6.26 -16.76 -18.36
CA PRO A 75 -5.82 -16.81 -16.98
C PRO A 75 -4.59 -15.95 -16.74
N LEU A 76 -4.45 -15.29 -15.60
CA LEU A 76 -3.29 -14.41 -15.37
C LEU A 76 -1.97 -15.16 -15.18
N GLU A 77 -2.04 -16.46 -14.87
CA GLU A 77 -0.87 -17.34 -14.66
C GLU A 77 0.10 -16.77 -13.62
N ILE A 78 -0.43 -16.52 -12.42
CA ILE A 78 0.32 -15.98 -11.29
C ILE A 78 1.35 -17.02 -10.80
N LYS A 79 2.57 -16.55 -10.54
CA LYS A 79 3.64 -17.32 -9.88
C LYS A 79 4.27 -16.46 -8.80
N THR A 80 4.50 -17.04 -7.63
CA THR A 80 5.07 -16.39 -6.45
C THR A 80 6.35 -17.10 -5.99
N TRP A 81 7.31 -16.36 -5.44
CA TRP A 81 8.50 -16.92 -4.80
C TRP A 81 9.18 -15.87 -3.90
N PHE A 82 10.05 -16.33 -2.99
CA PHE A 82 10.93 -15.44 -2.23
C PHE A 82 12.22 -15.15 -3.00
N ASP A 83 12.67 -13.89 -2.99
CA ASP A 83 13.98 -13.52 -3.52
C ASP A 83 15.08 -14.13 -2.63
N PRO A 84 15.96 -15.01 -3.17
CA PRO A 84 16.94 -15.73 -2.36
C PRO A 84 18.06 -14.83 -1.80
N LYS A 85 18.19 -13.58 -2.28
CA LYS A 85 19.19 -12.63 -1.81
C LYS A 85 18.69 -11.77 -0.66
N CYS A 86 17.40 -11.44 -0.63
CA CYS A 86 16.86 -10.48 0.34
C CYS A 86 15.59 -10.93 1.07
N GLY A 87 15.06 -12.12 0.77
CA GLY A 87 13.88 -12.67 1.46
C GLY A 87 12.55 -12.00 1.14
N LYS A 88 12.52 -10.99 0.26
CA LYS A 88 11.28 -10.34 -0.20
C LYS A 88 10.41 -11.33 -0.97
N SER A 89 9.10 -11.28 -0.78
CA SER A 89 8.14 -11.89 -1.69
C SER A 89 8.16 -11.18 -3.05
N THR A 90 8.14 -11.94 -4.14
CA THR A 90 8.08 -11.43 -5.50
C THR A 90 7.40 -12.46 -6.40
N GLY A 91 7.27 -12.16 -7.70
CA GLY A 91 6.72 -13.12 -8.64
C GLY A 91 6.53 -12.60 -10.05
N SER A 92 5.60 -13.21 -10.78
CA SER A 92 5.27 -12.85 -12.16
C SER A 92 3.79 -12.98 -12.47
N VAL A 93 3.31 -12.15 -13.39
CA VAL A 93 2.01 -12.25 -14.06
C VAL A 93 2.26 -12.69 -15.50
N GLY A 94 1.85 -13.91 -15.88
CA GLY A 94 2.09 -14.46 -17.22
C GLY A 94 1.36 -13.69 -18.32
N ASN A 95 0.04 -13.57 -18.21
CA ASN A 95 -0.82 -12.93 -19.22
C ASN A 95 -1.22 -11.50 -18.81
N SER A 96 -0.23 -10.62 -18.60
CA SER A 96 -0.46 -9.22 -18.20
C SER A 96 -1.24 -8.40 -19.23
N ASP A 97 -1.17 -8.75 -20.51
CA ASP A 97 -1.95 -8.16 -21.59
C ASP A 97 -3.46 -8.44 -21.46
N SER A 98 -3.82 -9.64 -20.97
CA SER A 98 -5.20 -10.02 -20.65
C SER A 98 -5.79 -9.14 -19.55
N LEU A 99 -4.99 -8.87 -18.51
CA LEU A 99 -5.35 -7.93 -17.45
C LEU A 99 -5.56 -6.51 -18.00
N LEU A 100 -4.60 -5.97 -18.76
CA LEU A 100 -4.67 -4.60 -19.26
C LEU A 100 -5.86 -4.41 -20.22
N ARG A 101 -6.18 -5.38 -21.08
CA ARG A 101 -7.39 -5.32 -21.93
C ARG A 101 -8.69 -5.27 -21.12
N ALA A 102 -8.77 -6.08 -20.05
CA ALA A 102 -9.94 -6.10 -19.19
C ALA A 102 -10.14 -4.75 -18.49
N VAL A 103 -9.07 -4.15 -17.97
CA VAL A 103 -9.10 -2.82 -17.38
C VAL A 103 -9.45 -1.75 -18.40
N ASP A 104 -8.81 -1.77 -19.57
CA ASP A 104 -9.09 -0.82 -20.66
C ASP A 104 -10.58 -0.83 -21.04
N THR A 105 -11.19 -2.02 -21.06
CA THR A 105 -12.62 -2.17 -21.34
C THR A 105 -13.47 -1.47 -20.28
N LEU A 106 -13.21 -1.72 -18.98
CA LEU A 106 -13.95 -1.06 -17.89
C LEU A 106 -13.79 0.47 -17.91
N VAL A 107 -12.58 0.95 -18.16
CA VAL A 107 -12.29 2.39 -18.18
C VAL A 107 -12.99 3.06 -19.37
N ASN A 108 -12.83 2.52 -20.57
CA ASN A 108 -13.30 3.18 -21.79
C ASN A 108 -14.79 2.93 -22.11
N HIS A 109 -15.36 1.79 -21.70
CA HIS A 109 -16.76 1.46 -21.99
C HIS A 109 -17.70 1.73 -20.82
N SER A 110 -17.23 1.59 -19.59
CA SER A 110 -18.07 1.67 -18.38
C SER A 110 -17.82 2.92 -17.55
N ASP A 111 -16.91 3.80 -17.99
CA ASP A 111 -16.52 5.04 -17.32
C ASP A 111 -16.11 4.80 -15.85
N VAL A 112 -15.41 3.68 -15.63
CA VAL A 112 -14.80 3.33 -14.34
C VAL A 112 -13.58 4.20 -14.10
N ASN A 113 -13.44 4.70 -12.86
CA ASN A 113 -12.30 5.53 -12.47
C ASN A 113 -11.51 4.95 -11.27
N ALA A 114 -11.81 3.73 -10.83
CA ALA A 114 -11.02 2.97 -9.88
C ALA A 114 -11.22 1.46 -10.10
N VAL A 115 -10.19 0.64 -9.98
CA VAL A 115 -10.28 -0.79 -10.36
C VAL A 115 -9.82 -1.72 -9.24
N ALA A 116 -10.68 -2.67 -8.88
CA ALA A 116 -10.32 -3.82 -8.07
C ALA A 116 -9.99 -5.01 -8.98
N VAL A 117 -8.91 -5.73 -8.70
CA VAL A 117 -8.54 -6.96 -9.43
C VAL A 117 -8.50 -8.13 -8.48
N VAL A 118 -9.25 -9.17 -8.81
CA VAL A 118 -9.15 -10.47 -8.15
C VAL A 118 -8.35 -11.39 -9.06
N ALA A 119 -7.17 -11.80 -8.61
CA ALA A 119 -6.29 -12.71 -9.37
C ALA A 119 -6.29 -14.10 -8.74
N CYS A 120 -6.26 -15.15 -9.56
CA CYS A 120 -6.12 -16.52 -9.06
C CYS A 120 -4.66 -16.74 -8.69
N PHE A 121 -4.40 -17.02 -7.41
CA PHE A 121 -3.07 -17.40 -6.95
C PHE A 121 -2.96 -18.93 -6.91
N PRO A 122 -1.74 -19.48 -7.08
CA PRO A 122 -1.54 -20.91 -6.90
C PRO A 122 -1.90 -21.31 -5.45
N ASP A 123 -2.46 -22.51 -5.29
CA ASP A 123 -2.61 -23.11 -3.96
C ASP A 123 -1.22 -23.35 -3.35
N ASP A 124 -1.12 -23.25 -2.03
CA ASP A 124 0.13 -23.52 -1.30
C ASP A 124 0.66 -24.91 -1.66
N ASP A 125 1.90 -24.97 -2.17
CA ASP A 125 2.60 -26.24 -2.30
C ASP A 125 2.85 -26.78 -0.88
N PRO A 126 2.62 -28.07 -0.59
CA PRO A 126 2.98 -28.64 0.71
C PRO A 126 4.45 -28.38 1.12
N GLU A 127 5.37 -28.17 0.16
CA GLU A 127 6.75 -27.76 0.45
C GLU A 127 6.88 -26.30 0.95
N ASP A 128 5.91 -25.43 0.68
CA ASP A 128 5.84 -24.03 1.11
C ASP A 128 5.02 -23.82 2.39
N SER A 129 4.44 -24.89 2.95
CA SER A 129 3.56 -24.84 4.12
C SER A 129 4.21 -24.20 5.36
N ASP A 130 5.49 -24.48 5.62
CA ASP A 130 6.25 -23.88 6.72
C ASP A 130 6.35 -22.35 6.60
N TYR A 131 6.42 -21.80 5.38
CA TYR A 131 6.52 -20.36 5.14
C TYR A 131 5.16 -19.67 5.25
N SER A 132 4.10 -20.30 4.71
CA SER A 132 2.72 -19.85 4.83
C SER A 132 2.31 -19.75 6.31
N ASP A 133 2.65 -20.76 7.11
CA ASP A 133 2.39 -20.76 8.55
C ASP A 133 3.21 -19.70 9.30
N CYS A 134 4.48 -19.49 8.94
CA CYS A 134 5.29 -18.41 9.53
C CYS A 134 4.64 -17.03 9.33
N TYR A 135 4.13 -16.72 8.14
CA TYR A 135 3.42 -15.46 7.89
C TYR A 135 2.15 -15.34 8.75
N ARG A 136 1.33 -16.40 8.80
CA ARG A 136 0.09 -16.44 9.58
C ARG A 136 0.35 -16.29 11.09
N GLU A 137 1.47 -16.79 11.58
CA GLU A 137 1.95 -16.60 12.96
C GLU A 137 2.61 -15.23 13.21
N GLY A 138 2.69 -14.36 12.20
CA GLY A 138 3.28 -13.02 12.29
C GLY A 138 4.81 -13.01 12.37
N LYS A 139 5.45 -14.08 11.88
CA LYS A 139 6.92 -14.29 11.89
C LYS A 139 7.54 -14.29 10.50
N GLY A 140 6.72 -14.33 9.44
CA GLY A 140 7.13 -14.49 8.05
C GLY A 140 6.70 -13.32 7.16
N VAL A 141 7.11 -13.43 5.90
CA VAL A 141 6.74 -12.51 4.81
C VAL A 141 5.54 -13.07 4.09
N ASP A 142 4.58 -12.22 3.74
CA ASP A 142 3.46 -12.58 2.87
C ASP A 142 3.96 -12.93 1.47
N LEU A 143 3.83 -14.19 1.06
CA LEU A 143 4.28 -14.65 -0.25
C LEU A 143 3.47 -14.03 -1.41
N LEU A 144 2.22 -13.63 -1.18
CA LEU A 144 1.31 -13.12 -2.20
C LEU A 144 1.56 -11.63 -2.50
N ALA A 145 1.93 -10.86 -1.47
CA ALA A 145 2.07 -9.40 -1.51
C ALA A 145 2.97 -8.89 -2.64
N GLY A 146 4.01 -9.65 -3.01
CA GLY A 146 4.92 -9.29 -4.10
C GLY A 146 4.22 -9.17 -5.46
N VAL A 147 3.40 -10.16 -5.83
CA VAL A 147 2.69 -10.16 -7.13
C VAL A 147 1.49 -9.23 -7.11
N GLU A 148 0.81 -9.14 -5.98
CA GLU A 148 -0.23 -8.15 -5.75
C GLU A 148 0.25 -6.71 -6.05
N ALA A 149 1.43 -6.34 -5.53
CA ALA A 149 2.08 -5.07 -5.85
C ALA A 149 2.37 -4.93 -7.36
N ILE A 150 2.81 -6.00 -8.05
CA ILE A 150 3.02 -5.99 -9.50
C ILE A 150 1.71 -5.73 -10.27
N ILE A 151 0.61 -6.40 -9.90
CA ILE A 151 -0.70 -6.27 -10.56
C ILE A 151 -1.20 -4.83 -10.49
N SER A 152 -1.26 -4.27 -9.28
CA SER A 152 -1.77 -2.91 -9.07
C SER A 152 -0.85 -1.87 -9.72
N ARG A 153 0.48 -2.04 -9.63
CA ARG A 153 1.45 -1.18 -10.30
C ARG A 153 1.29 -1.16 -11.82
N LEU A 154 1.07 -2.31 -12.47
CA LEU A 154 0.86 -2.37 -13.92
C LEU A 154 -0.33 -1.49 -14.35
N ILE A 155 -1.43 -1.57 -13.60
CA ILE A 155 -2.65 -0.82 -13.87
C ILE A 155 -2.46 0.67 -13.63
N VAL A 156 -1.95 1.04 -12.45
CA VAL A 156 -1.75 2.45 -12.09
C VAL A 156 -0.78 3.11 -13.04
N LYS A 157 0.29 2.41 -13.44
CA LYS A 157 1.26 2.94 -14.40
C LYS A 157 0.65 3.21 -15.78
N GLU A 158 -0.19 2.31 -16.27
CA GLU A 158 -0.79 2.41 -17.61
C GLU A 158 -1.94 3.42 -17.62
N PHE A 159 -2.92 3.25 -16.73
CA PHE A 159 -4.20 3.96 -16.76
C PHE A 159 -4.25 5.19 -15.85
N LYS A 160 -3.32 5.32 -14.89
CA LYS A 160 -3.23 6.45 -13.94
C LYS A 160 -4.52 6.67 -13.13
N ILE A 161 -5.24 5.59 -12.84
CA ILE A 161 -6.38 5.57 -11.93
C ILE A 161 -6.06 4.72 -10.70
N PRO A 162 -6.74 4.92 -9.56
CA PRO A 162 -6.62 4.05 -8.41
C PRO A 162 -6.87 2.58 -8.76
N ALA A 163 -5.99 1.71 -8.30
CA ALA A 163 -6.16 0.28 -8.44
C ALA A 163 -5.71 -0.45 -7.16
N ALA A 164 -6.36 -1.57 -6.87
CA ALA A 164 -5.98 -2.47 -5.81
C ALA A 164 -6.35 -3.91 -6.17
N HIS A 165 -5.80 -4.84 -5.40
CA HIS A 165 -5.83 -6.27 -5.67
C HIS A 165 -6.46 -7.02 -4.50
N ALA A 166 -6.98 -8.20 -4.78
CA ALA A 166 -7.28 -9.23 -3.81
C ALA A 166 -6.85 -10.59 -4.38
N PRO A 167 -6.29 -11.49 -3.56
CA PRO A 167 -5.97 -12.83 -4.01
C PRO A 167 -7.23 -13.71 -3.92
N ALA A 168 -7.52 -14.42 -5.00
CA ALA A 168 -8.40 -15.58 -4.95
C ALA A 168 -7.55 -16.81 -4.62
N VAL A 169 -7.61 -17.22 -3.36
CA VAL A 169 -6.98 -18.42 -2.80
C VAL A 169 -8.00 -19.24 -2.05
N LEU A 170 -7.77 -20.55 -1.94
CA LEU A 170 -8.56 -21.38 -1.04
C LEU A 170 -8.24 -21.03 0.42
N PRO A 171 -9.24 -21.05 1.31
CA PRO A 171 -9.00 -20.79 2.71
C PRO A 171 -8.11 -21.89 3.30
N PRO A 172 -7.05 -21.53 4.05
CA PRO A 172 -6.22 -22.52 4.72
C PRO A 172 -6.99 -23.21 5.85
N PRO A 173 -6.49 -24.35 6.37
CA PRO A 173 -7.06 -24.98 7.56
C PRO A 173 -7.03 -24.03 8.77
N LEU A 174 -8.04 -24.16 9.64
CA LEU A 174 -8.10 -23.39 10.88
C LEU A 174 -6.88 -23.66 11.77
N SER A 175 -6.27 -22.59 12.28
CA SER A 175 -5.12 -22.67 13.19
C SER A 175 -5.34 -21.83 14.44
N PRO A 176 -5.03 -22.35 15.66
CA PRO A 176 -5.08 -21.58 16.90
C PRO A 176 -3.86 -20.68 17.10
N LEU A 177 -2.85 -20.78 16.22
CA LEU A 177 -1.58 -20.04 16.32
C LEU A 177 -1.57 -18.74 15.51
N VAL A 178 -2.65 -18.45 14.78
CA VAL A 178 -2.74 -17.25 13.93
C VAL A 178 -2.53 -15.99 14.79
N CYS A 179 -1.60 -15.15 14.34
CA CYS A 179 -1.31 -13.87 14.96
C CYS A 179 -2.55 -12.97 14.88
N PRO A 180 -2.86 -12.18 15.94
CA PRO A 180 -3.95 -11.21 15.88
C PRO A 180 -3.89 -10.23 14.69
N ARG A 181 -2.70 -9.95 14.15
CA ARG A 181 -2.52 -9.10 12.95
C ARG A 181 -3.02 -9.78 11.67
N SER A 182 -2.86 -11.10 11.57
CA SER A 182 -3.24 -11.92 10.40
C SER A 182 -4.63 -12.54 10.54
N ALA A 183 -5.19 -12.58 11.75
CA ALA A 183 -6.50 -13.18 12.05
C ALA A 183 -7.67 -12.60 11.21
N VAL A 184 -7.50 -11.40 10.67
CA VAL A 184 -8.49 -10.79 9.78
C VAL A 184 -8.61 -11.48 8.43
N GLU A 185 -7.57 -12.19 8.00
CA GLU A 185 -7.56 -12.94 6.75
C GLU A 185 -8.38 -14.22 6.89
N GLU A 186 -8.41 -14.81 8.09
CA GLU A 186 -9.19 -16.00 8.44
C GLU A 186 -10.71 -15.76 8.48
N ILE A 187 -11.14 -14.52 8.76
CA ILE A 187 -12.57 -14.18 8.86
C ILE A 187 -13.20 -13.82 7.51
N GLY A 188 -12.39 -13.63 6.46
CA GLY A 188 -12.83 -13.11 5.17
C GLY A 188 -12.07 -13.71 4.00
N TYR A 189 -12.55 -14.85 3.50
CA TYR A 189 -11.92 -15.71 2.48
C TYR A 189 -11.75 -15.11 1.07
N THR A 190 -11.92 -13.80 0.89
CA THR A 190 -11.78 -13.14 -0.42
C THR A 190 -10.91 -11.89 -0.39
N PHE A 191 -10.57 -11.36 0.81
CA PHE A 191 -9.81 -10.10 0.99
C PHE A 191 -10.43 -8.83 0.35
N LEU A 192 -11.44 -9.00 -0.49
CA LEU A 192 -12.07 -8.00 -1.34
C LEU A 192 -12.88 -6.90 -0.60
N PRO A 193 -13.51 -7.13 0.58
CA PRO A 193 -14.32 -6.09 1.22
C PRO A 193 -13.55 -4.80 1.51
N CYS A 194 -12.34 -4.89 2.07
CA CYS A 194 -11.53 -3.71 2.37
C CYS A 194 -10.98 -3.02 1.11
N VAL A 195 -10.74 -3.80 0.05
CA VAL A 195 -10.30 -3.31 -1.26
C VAL A 195 -11.40 -2.43 -1.88
N LEU A 196 -12.63 -2.93 -1.93
CA LEU A 196 -13.77 -2.17 -2.47
C LEU A 196 -14.05 -0.92 -1.63
N ALA A 197 -14.00 -1.03 -0.30
CA ALA A 197 -14.20 0.11 0.59
C ALA A 197 -13.11 1.18 0.42
N GLY A 198 -11.84 0.79 0.32
CA GLY A 198 -10.72 1.70 0.10
C GLY A 198 -10.80 2.39 -1.27
N LEU A 199 -11.01 1.62 -2.34
CA LEU A 199 -11.11 2.15 -3.70
C LEU A 199 -12.31 3.08 -3.89
N SER A 200 -13.40 2.89 -3.15
CA SER A 200 -14.59 3.74 -3.28
C SER A 200 -14.30 5.21 -2.98
N ASN A 201 -13.30 5.52 -2.16
CA ASN A 201 -12.91 6.89 -1.80
C ASN A 201 -11.41 7.18 -2.07
N ALA A 202 -10.72 6.30 -2.79
CA ALA A 202 -9.31 6.51 -3.15
C ALA A 202 -9.15 7.82 -3.96
N PRO A 203 -8.14 8.66 -3.66
CA PRO A 203 -7.94 9.90 -4.39
C PRO A 203 -7.57 9.61 -5.85
N GLN A 204 -8.03 10.47 -6.76
CA GLN A 204 -7.61 10.43 -8.17
C GLN A 204 -6.21 11.01 -8.32
N TYR A 205 -5.48 10.58 -9.36
CA TYR A 205 -4.10 10.99 -9.58
C TYR A 205 -4.04 12.13 -10.60
N VAL A 206 -3.53 13.29 -10.19
CA VAL A 206 -3.37 14.45 -11.06
C VAL A 206 -1.90 14.57 -11.46
N THR A 207 -1.61 14.44 -12.75
CA THR A 207 -0.25 14.62 -13.26
C THR A 207 0.09 16.10 -13.39
N ARG A 208 1.36 16.48 -13.18
CA ARG A 208 1.83 17.88 -13.16
C ARG A 208 1.56 18.72 -14.42
N GLN A 209 1.16 18.10 -15.53
CA GLN A 209 0.73 18.80 -16.75
C GLN A 209 -0.73 19.27 -16.69
N GLY A 210 -1.51 18.80 -15.72
CA GLY A 210 -2.88 19.24 -15.47
C GLY A 210 -2.94 20.52 -14.64
N ILE A 211 -4.07 21.22 -14.72
CA ILE A 211 -4.41 22.32 -13.82
C ILE A 211 -4.61 21.70 -12.43
N LEU A 212 -3.82 22.13 -11.44
CA LEU A 212 -4.02 21.74 -10.06
C LEU A 212 -5.24 22.49 -9.51
N ASP A 213 -6.31 21.76 -9.23
CA ASP A 213 -7.48 22.31 -8.56
C ASP A 213 -7.17 22.65 -7.09
N ASN A 214 -7.92 23.61 -6.54
CA ASN A 214 -7.90 23.90 -5.11
C ASN A 214 -8.40 22.68 -4.33
N GLY A 215 -7.49 21.97 -3.66
CA GLY A 215 -7.82 20.80 -2.82
C GLY A 215 -6.95 19.57 -3.08
N CYS A 216 -6.14 19.57 -4.13
CA CYS A 216 -5.15 18.51 -4.34
C CYS A 216 -4.07 18.55 -3.25
N ILE A 217 -3.69 17.37 -2.76
CA ILE A 217 -2.52 17.19 -1.89
C ILE A 217 -1.31 16.97 -2.79
N VAL A 218 -0.25 17.76 -2.56
CA VAL A 218 1.03 17.64 -3.24
C VAL A 218 2.11 17.17 -2.25
N ALA A 219 3.22 16.64 -2.74
CA ALA A 219 4.26 16.12 -1.86
C ALA A 219 4.98 17.19 -1.02
N THR A 220 4.77 18.48 -1.27
CA THR A 220 5.21 19.56 -0.35
C THR A 220 4.31 19.73 0.86
N ASP A 221 3.12 19.14 0.86
CA ASP A 221 2.17 19.17 1.99
C ASP A 221 2.47 18.07 3.02
N VAL A 222 3.47 17.23 2.75
CA VAL A 222 3.90 16.17 3.67
C VAL A 222 4.90 16.74 4.66
N ASP A 223 4.50 16.81 5.93
CA ASP A 223 5.37 17.27 7.02
C ASP A 223 6.22 16.14 7.63
N SER A 224 5.76 14.89 7.57
CA SER A 224 6.46 13.75 8.19
C SER A 224 6.20 12.45 7.46
N VAL A 225 7.21 11.57 7.46
CA VAL A 225 7.14 10.21 6.89
C VAL A 225 7.57 9.22 7.97
N ILE A 226 6.84 8.11 8.14
CA ILE A 226 7.12 7.09 9.15
C ILE A 226 7.26 5.75 8.46
N LEU A 227 8.32 5.01 8.79
CA LEU A 227 8.61 3.72 8.19
C LEU A 227 9.45 2.82 9.13
N PRO A 228 9.48 1.50 8.91
CA PRO A 228 10.47 0.63 9.52
C PRO A 228 11.90 1.15 9.35
N LYS A 229 12.75 0.96 10.36
CA LYS A 229 14.14 1.41 10.30
C LYS A 229 14.94 0.77 9.16
N ASP A 230 14.60 -0.44 8.79
CA ASP A 230 15.30 -1.23 7.77
C ASP A 230 14.67 -1.15 6.38
N SER A 231 13.69 -0.26 6.15
CA SER A 231 12.93 -0.17 4.89
C SER A 231 13.06 1.18 4.16
N CYS A 232 14.20 1.88 4.31
CA CYS A 232 14.39 3.24 3.79
C CYS A 232 14.80 3.30 2.31
N GLY A 233 14.96 2.16 1.65
CA GLY A 233 15.48 2.05 0.28
C GLY A 233 14.42 2.21 -0.82
N GLY A 234 13.14 2.33 -0.46
CA GLY A 234 12.04 2.51 -1.42
C GLY A 234 12.08 3.86 -2.13
N ASP A 235 11.60 3.89 -3.38
CA ASP A 235 11.63 5.07 -4.26
C ASP A 235 10.96 6.29 -3.60
N GLY A 236 9.80 6.12 -2.96
CA GLY A 236 9.11 7.18 -2.22
C GLY A 236 9.94 7.76 -1.07
N THR A 237 10.57 6.92 -0.24
CA THR A 237 11.43 7.38 0.86
C THR A 237 12.64 8.14 0.33
N LEU A 238 13.31 7.60 -0.69
CA LEU A 238 14.45 8.25 -1.32
C LEU A 238 14.05 9.59 -1.97
N ALA A 239 12.88 9.66 -2.58
CA ALA A 239 12.34 10.90 -3.13
C ALA A 239 12.17 11.95 -2.03
N PHE A 240 11.47 11.63 -0.93
CA PHE A 240 11.32 12.56 0.19
C PHE A 240 12.65 12.96 0.84
N ALA A 241 13.60 12.03 0.95
CA ALA A 241 14.90 12.31 1.56
C ALA A 241 15.82 13.20 0.71
N ARG A 242 15.82 13.01 -0.62
CA ARG A 242 16.67 13.75 -1.58
C ARG A 242 16.09 15.08 -2.05
N THR A 243 14.86 15.38 -1.63
CA THR A 243 14.10 16.51 -2.11
C THR A 243 14.84 17.84 -1.85
N VAL A 244 15.26 18.55 -2.92
CA VAL A 244 15.85 19.91 -2.89
C VAL A 244 14.78 21.00 -2.65
N ARG A 245 13.60 20.61 -2.15
CA ARG A 245 12.51 21.57 -1.90
C ARG A 245 12.82 22.37 -0.63
N ARG A 246 12.18 23.54 -0.53
CA ARG A 246 12.29 24.43 0.65
C ARG A 246 11.90 23.75 1.97
N HIS A 247 11.12 22.67 1.91
CA HIS A 247 10.67 21.91 3.07
C HIS A 247 10.92 20.42 2.81
N LYS A 248 11.69 19.80 3.71
CA LYS A 248 11.95 18.36 3.74
C LYS A 248 11.13 17.77 4.88
N PRO A 249 10.32 16.71 4.65
CA PRO A 249 9.56 16.10 5.72
C PRO A 249 10.49 15.51 6.79
N LEU A 250 10.05 15.51 8.03
CA LEU A 250 10.69 14.77 9.10
C LEU A 250 10.55 13.27 8.83
N ILE A 251 11.66 12.59 8.54
CA ILE A 251 11.69 11.13 8.39
C ILE A 251 11.83 10.51 9.78
N ILE A 252 10.89 9.65 10.16
CA ILE A 252 10.84 8.96 11.45
C ILE A 252 10.98 7.46 11.20
N THR A 253 11.98 6.83 11.78
CA THR A 253 12.22 5.39 11.64
C THR A 253 11.90 4.64 12.92
N VAL A 254 11.12 3.57 12.82
CA VAL A 254 10.67 2.76 13.97
C VAL A 254 11.51 1.49 14.08
N GLN A 255 12.16 1.29 15.23
CA GLN A 255 13.06 0.15 15.47
C GLN A 255 12.33 -1.17 15.70
N GLU A 256 11.23 -1.17 16.44
CA GLU A 256 10.48 -2.38 16.81
C GLU A 256 9.76 -3.05 15.63
N ASN A 257 9.53 -2.34 14.52
CA ASN A 257 8.90 -2.90 13.33
C ASN A 257 9.98 -3.40 12.36
N GLU A 258 10.49 -4.58 12.61
CA GLU A 258 11.52 -5.23 11.79
C GLU A 258 10.93 -5.77 10.48
N THR A 259 11.75 -5.80 9.43
CA THR A 259 11.44 -6.43 8.15
C THR A 259 12.58 -7.35 7.71
N VAL A 260 12.38 -8.08 6.62
CA VAL A 260 13.47 -8.88 6.00
C VAL A 260 14.50 -8.01 5.26
N LEU A 261 14.33 -6.69 5.29
CA LEU A 261 15.17 -5.74 4.57
C LEU A 261 16.36 -5.33 5.43
N ASP A 262 17.31 -4.66 4.79
CA ASP A 262 18.48 -4.08 5.47
C ASP A 262 18.74 -2.67 4.90
N ASP A 263 17.68 -1.97 4.50
CA ASP A 263 17.73 -0.66 3.88
C ASP A 263 17.72 0.44 4.95
N THR A 264 18.80 0.56 5.73
CA THR A 264 18.88 1.53 6.85
C THR A 264 19.15 2.97 6.38
N PRO A 265 18.75 4.02 7.16
CA PRO A 265 19.00 5.42 6.80
C PRO A 265 20.46 5.72 6.47
N ASP A 266 21.39 5.12 7.22
CA ASP A 266 22.83 5.35 7.07
C ASP A 266 23.36 4.89 5.69
N LYS A 267 22.81 3.80 5.14
CA LYS A 267 23.19 3.30 3.81
C LYS A 267 22.84 4.24 2.67
N PHE A 268 21.81 5.07 2.88
CA PHE A 268 21.30 6.02 1.89
C PHE A 268 21.59 7.48 2.24
N VAL A 269 22.32 7.73 3.34
CA VAL A 269 22.62 9.07 3.86
C VAL A 269 21.34 9.88 4.12
N ILE A 270 20.34 9.22 4.71
CA ILE A 270 19.06 9.82 5.07
C ILE A 270 19.12 10.31 6.51
N GLU A 271 18.94 11.61 6.70
CA GLU A 271 18.67 12.17 8.02
C GLU A 271 17.28 11.73 8.50
N ALA A 272 17.25 10.90 9.54
CA ALA A 272 16.04 10.36 10.14
C ALA A 272 16.09 10.41 11.67
N LEU A 273 14.94 10.64 12.28
CA LEU A 273 14.74 10.56 13.73
C LEU A 273 14.33 9.13 14.09
N ASN A 274 15.26 8.40 14.70
CA ASN A 274 15.03 7.03 15.15
C ASN A 274 14.23 7.00 16.45
N VAL A 275 13.11 6.26 16.45
CA VAL A 275 12.29 5.95 17.61
C VAL A 275 12.24 4.46 17.87
N ARG A 276 11.95 4.06 19.10
CA ARG A 276 11.89 2.64 19.48
C ARG A 276 10.65 1.95 18.94
N ASN A 277 9.49 2.60 19.10
CA ASN A 277 8.18 2.03 18.79
C ASN A 277 7.21 3.10 18.27
N TYR A 278 6.02 2.69 17.88
CA TYR A 278 5.01 3.60 17.35
C TYR A 278 4.43 4.58 18.40
N TRP A 279 4.53 4.29 19.70
CA TRP A 279 4.11 5.25 20.74
C TRP A 279 5.04 6.47 20.77
N GLU A 280 6.35 6.22 20.70
CA GLU A 280 7.33 7.29 20.54
C GLU A 280 7.13 8.04 19.21
N ALA A 281 6.85 7.33 18.11
CA ALA A 281 6.54 7.96 16.82
C ALA A 281 5.36 8.94 16.93
N ILE A 282 4.27 8.55 17.58
CA ILE A 282 3.10 9.40 17.81
C ILE A 282 3.49 10.66 18.61
N GLY A 283 4.30 10.52 19.66
CA GLY A 283 4.80 11.64 20.44
C GLY A 283 5.65 12.62 19.60
N VAL A 284 6.49 12.08 18.71
CA VAL A 284 7.29 12.89 17.77
C VAL A 284 6.39 13.64 16.80
N ILE A 285 5.39 12.99 16.20
CA ILE A 285 4.42 13.66 15.30
C ILE A 285 3.69 14.77 16.04
N ALA A 286 3.24 14.52 17.27
CA ALA A 286 2.52 15.50 18.08
C ALA A 286 3.39 16.73 18.38
N ALA A 287 4.66 16.53 18.75
CA ALA A 287 5.62 17.61 18.96
C ALA A 287 5.91 18.38 17.67
N HIS A 288 6.16 17.66 16.57
CA HIS A 288 6.45 18.25 15.27
C HIS A 288 5.29 19.12 14.77
N LYS A 289 4.05 18.61 14.86
CA LYS A 289 2.83 19.35 14.54
C LYS A 289 2.64 20.60 15.39
N ALA A 290 3.11 20.59 16.64
CA ALA A 290 3.06 21.75 17.54
C ALA A 290 4.21 22.76 17.31
N GLY A 291 5.13 22.50 16.37
CA GLY A 291 6.33 23.30 16.16
C GLY A 291 7.38 23.15 17.27
N ALA A 292 7.28 22.11 18.09
CA ALA A 292 8.21 21.82 19.17
C ALA A 292 9.31 20.86 18.69
N ASN A 293 10.57 21.13 19.05
CA ASN A 293 11.67 20.20 18.80
C ASN A 293 11.47 18.93 19.65
N PRO A 294 11.29 17.74 19.06
CA PRO A 294 11.06 16.50 19.81
C PRO A 294 12.20 16.18 20.80
N ASN A 295 13.44 16.58 20.49
CA ASN A 295 14.58 16.36 21.38
C ASN A 295 14.47 17.14 22.69
N ALA A 296 13.76 18.29 22.72
CA ALA A 296 13.52 19.05 23.95
C ALA A 296 12.65 18.31 24.97
N LEU A 297 11.89 17.31 24.52
CA LEU A 297 11.07 16.48 25.39
C LEU A 297 11.86 15.33 26.03
N ARG A 298 13.14 15.17 25.67
CA ARG A 298 14.03 14.18 26.29
C ARG A 298 14.77 14.83 27.46
N ARG A 299 14.95 14.06 28.54
CA ARG A 299 15.64 14.50 29.77
C ARG A 299 17.01 15.13 29.53
N GLN A 300 17.74 14.68 28.51
CA GLN A 300 19.07 15.17 28.11
C GLN A 300 19.14 15.37 26.59
N GLY A 301 18.07 15.90 25.97
CA GLY A 301 18.03 16.04 24.51
C GLY A 301 18.40 17.41 23.97
N ILE A 302 18.65 18.40 24.83
CA ILE A 302 19.04 19.76 24.41
C ILE A 302 20.22 20.21 25.25
N ASP A 303 21.28 20.63 24.58
CA ASP A 303 22.44 21.25 25.20
C ASP A 303 22.19 22.74 25.48
N HIS A 304 23.04 23.33 26.33
CA HIS A 304 23.01 24.77 26.56
C HIS A 304 23.26 25.55 25.27
N CYS A 305 22.52 26.64 25.05
CA CYS A 305 22.80 27.56 23.95
C CYS A 305 24.22 28.13 24.09
N THR A 306 25.07 27.87 23.12
CA THR A 306 26.43 28.42 23.06
C THR A 306 26.47 29.67 22.20
N CYS A 307 27.29 30.65 22.58
CA CYS A 307 27.62 31.77 21.70
C CYS A 307 28.62 31.27 20.66
N GLY A 308 28.26 31.28 19.38
CA GLY A 308 29.24 31.02 18.31
C GLY A 308 30.34 32.07 18.40
N GLU A 309 31.60 31.62 18.41
CA GLU A 309 32.74 32.54 18.35
C GLU A 309 32.58 33.40 17.09
N ALA A 310 32.32 34.69 17.29
CA ALA A 310 32.19 35.64 16.21
C ALA A 310 33.53 35.73 15.48
N TRP A 311 33.47 35.54 14.16
CA TRP A 311 34.54 35.77 13.20
C TRP A 311 35.34 37.04 13.55
N ILE A 312 36.64 36.86 13.85
CA ILE A 312 37.67 37.90 13.73
C ILE A 312 38.27 37.77 12.33
#